data_AF-A0A940D1A1-F1
#
_entry.id   AF-A0A940D1A1-F1
#
_cell.length_a   1.000
_cell.length_b   1.000
_cell.length_c   1.000
_cell.angle_alpha   90.00
_cell.angle_beta   90.00
_cell.angle_gamma   90.00
#
_symmetry.space_group_name_H-M   'P 1'
#
loop_
_entity.id
_entity.type
_entity.pdbx_description
1 polymer ?
#
loop_
_entity_poly.entity_id
_entity_poly.type
_entity_poly.pdbx_seq_one_letter_code
_entity_poly.pdbx_strand_id
1 'polypeptide(L)'
;MLNYRKCVKIVNYWFCAAWLTVAVLLTLTVPLFGADRAEDEAIYFVQITDTHFGEPRSEEVLKKIIKAMNNLPMKIECVIHAGDITQEKMEDSAVVRRVIELFGEFEMPVYFVCARQSRYFWKAIL
;
A
#
# COMPACT_ATOMS: atom_id res chain seq x y z
N MET A 1 26.16 26.22 -64.98
CA MET A 1 25.45 26.69 -63.75
C MET A 1 24.15 25.94 -63.40
N LEU A 2 23.41 25.33 -64.34
CA LEU A 2 22.14 24.62 -64.01
C LEU A 2 22.32 23.36 -63.14
N ASN A 3 23.38 22.57 -63.33
CA ASN A 3 23.60 21.33 -62.57
C ASN A 3 23.89 21.58 -61.09
N TYR A 4 24.58 22.67 -60.76
CA TYR A 4 24.90 23.04 -59.37
C TYR A 4 23.63 23.38 -58.57
N ARG A 5 22.70 24.15 -59.16
CA ARG A 5 21.44 24.53 -58.49
C ARG A 5 20.50 23.34 -58.25
N LYS A 6 20.50 22.34 -59.14
CA LYS A 6 19.76 21.08 -58.94
C LYS A 6 20.39 20.22 -57.84
N CYS A 7 21.72 20.13 -57.83
CA CYS A 7 22.46 19.38 -56.81
C CYS A 7 22.24 19.96 -55.40
N VAL A 8 22.32 21.29 -55.25
CA VAL A 8 22.07 21.96 -53.96
C VAL A 8 20.64 21.75 -53.46
N LYS A 9 19.63 21.79 -54.35
CA LYS A 9 18.24 21.51 -53.97
C LYS A 9 18.07 20.07 -53.47
N ILE A 10 18.65 19.10 -54.17
CA ILE A 10 18.59 17.68 -53.79
C ILE A 10 19.23 17.47 -52.43
N VAL A 11 20.44 17.99 -52.20
CA VAL A 11 21.13 17.90 -50.91
C VAL A 11 20.31 18.53 -49.78
N ASN A 12 19.68 19.68 -50.02
CA ASN A 12 18.84 20.34 -49.04
C ASN A 12 17.56 19.54 -48.72
N TYR A 13 16.96 18.88 -49.72
CA TYR A 13 15.81 17.97 -49.51
C TYR A 13 16.18 16.78 -48.62
N TRP A 14 17.33 16.14 -48.87
CA TRP A 14 17.80 15.03 -48.05
C TRP A 14 18.14 15.46 -46.63
N PHE A 15 18.72 16.65 -46.45
CA PHE A 15 18.94 17.25 -45.13
C PHE A 15 17.63 17.48 -44.38
N CYS A 16 16.63 18.11 -45.02
CA CYS A 16 15.33 18.34 -44.40
C CYS A 16 14.60 17.03 -44.04
N ALA A 17 14.66 16.03 -44.92
CA ALA A 17 14.07 14.72 -44.65
C ALA A 17 14.73 14.03 -43.45
N ALA A 18 16.07 14.08 -43.35
CA ALA A 18 16.80 13.53 -42.21
C ALA A 18 16.41 14.23 -40.90
N TRP A 19 16.35 15.55 -40.87
CA TRP A 19 15.93 16.31 -39.68
C TRP A 19 14.47 16.04 -39.28
N LEU A 20 13.57 15.86 -40.24
CA LEU A 20 12.18 15.44 -39.98
C LEU A 20 12.13 14.05 -39.36
N THR A 21 12.91 13.08 -39.86
CA THR A 21 12.94 11.73 -39.27
C THR A 21 13.47 11.74 -37.85
N VAL A 22 14.50 12.54 -37.56
CA VAL A 22 15.04 12.70 -36.20
C VAL A 22 13.99 13.34 -35.28
N ALA A 23 13.29 14.37 -35.73
CA ALA A 23 12.24 15.01 -34.94
C ALA A 23 11.09 14.03 -34.60
N VAL A 24 10.65 13.22 -35.58
CA VAL A 24 9.61 12.20 -35.36
C VAL A 24 10.08 11.10 -34.41
N LEU A 25 11.33 10.63 -34.54
CA LEU A 25 11.93 9.66 -33.61
C LEU A 25 12.03 10.23 -32.19
N LEU A 26 12.40 11.50 -32.04
CA LEU A 26 12.45 12.17 -30.75
C LEU A 26 11.04 12.29 -30.14
N THR A 27 10.00 12.65 -30.90
CA THR A 27 8.64 12.77 -30.34
C THR A 27 8.01 11.42 -30.01
N LEU A 28 8.34 10.35 -30.73
CA LEU A 28 7.83 9.00 -30.46
C LEU A 28 8.53 8.31 -29.27
N THR A 29 9.73 8.75 -28.89
CA THR A 29 10.47 8.17 -27.76
C THR A 29 10.12 8.83 -26.41
N VAL A 30 9.66 10.09 -26.38
CA VAL A 30 9.23 10.76 -25.13
C VAL A 30 8.15 9.98 -24.35
N PRO A 31 7.07 9.44 -24.97
CA PRO A 31 6.09 8.66 -24.21
C PRO A 31 6.58 7.25 -23.83
N LEU A 32 7.71 6.78 -24.38
CA LEU A 32 8.28 5.47 -24.02
C LEU A 32 9.24 5.55 -22.81
N PHE A 33 9.86 6.72 -22.60
CA PHE A 33 10.71 7.01 -21.43
C PHE A 33 10.01 7.91 -20.39
N GLY A 34 8.76 8.29 -20.66
CA GLY A 34 7.97 9.18 -19.82
C GLY A 34 7.25 8.42 -18.72
N ALA A 35 7.66 8.72 -17.49
CA ALA A 35 7.12 8.28 -16.21
C ALA A 35 7.59 6.88 -15.77
N ASP A 36 8.88 6.78 -15.48
CA ASP A 36 9.29 6.10 -14.25
C ASP A 36 8.66 6.89 -13.10
N ARG A 37 7.40 6.57 -12.77
CA ARG A 37 6.81 7.03 -11.51
C ARG A 37 7.73 6.42 -10.48
N ALA A 38 8.50 7.24 -9.78
CA ALA A 38 9.15 6.82 -8.54
C ALA A 38 8.13 5.97 -7.79
N GLU A 39 8.43 4.68 -7.62
CA GLU A 39 7.59 3.81 -6.82
C GLU A 39 7.37 4.55 -5.50
N ASP A 40 6.12 4.86 -5.19
CA ASP A 40 5.77 5.61 -4.00
C ASP A 40 6.29 4.79 -2.81
N GLU A 41 7.45 5.14 -2.24
CA GLU A 41 8.09 4.47 -1.09
C GLU A 41 7.27 4.67 0.20
N ALA A 42 5.97 4.95 0.07
CA ALA A 42 5.06 5.14 1.17
C ALA A 42 4.81 3.80 1.86
N ILE A 43 5.14 3.76 3.15
CA ILE A 43 4.80 2.67 4.04
C ILE A 43 3.43 2.96 4.64
N TYR A 44 2.46 2.05 4.43
CA TYR A 44 1.15 2.14 5.03
C TYR A 44 1.03 1.18 6.21
N PHE A 45 0.51 1.68 7.32
CA PHE A 45 0.12 0.89 8.48
C PHE A 45 -1.23 1.39 9.00
N VAL A 46 -1.94 0.54 9.73
CA VAL A 46 -3.23 0.90 10.33
C VAL A 46 -3.11 0.82 11.84
N GLN A 47 -3.59 1.86 12.52
CA GLN A 47 -3.72 1.86 13.97
C GLN A 47 -5.18 1.59 14.37
N ILE A 48 -5.38 0.65 15.28
CA ILE A 48 -6.66 0.37 15.94
C ILE A 48 -6.46 0.47 17.46
N THR A 49 -7.51 0.76 18.20
CA THR A 49 -7.46 0.90 19.67
C THR A 49 -8.84 0.67 20.25
N ASP A 50 -8.92 0.42 21.56
CA ASP A 50 -10.16 0.43 22.32
C ASP A 50 -11.23 -0.52 21.77
N THR A 51 -10.79 -1.70 21.30
CA THR A 51 -11.69 -2.73 20.74
C THR A 51 -12.63 -3.29 21.81
N HIS A 52 -12.24 -3.24 23.09
CA HIS A 52 -13.06 -3.66 24.23
C HIS A 52 -13.75 -5.02 23.99
N PHE A 53 -12.99 -5.98 23.44
CA PHE A 53 -13.50 -7.30 23.12
C PHE A 53 -14.12 -7.96 24.35
N GLY A 54 -15.31 -8.54 24.17
CA GLY A 54 -16.17 -9.02 25.25
C GLY A 54 -17.43 -8.17 25.45
N GLU A 55 -17.47 -6.93 24.95
CA GLU A 55 -18.70 -6.13 24.88
C GLU A 55 -19.66 -6.65 23.80
N PRO A 56 -20.98 -6.43 23.96
CA PRO A 56 -21.94 -6.69 22.89
C PRO A 56 -21.50 -6.04 21.58
N ARG A 57 -21.48 -6.82 20.50
CA ARG A 57 -21.11 -6.39 19.12
C ARG A 57 -19.63 -6.11 18.87
N SER A 58 -18.76 -6.14 19.89
CA SER A 58 -17.31 -5.92 19.71
C SER A 58 -16.70 -6.87 18.67
N GLU A 59 -17.08 -8.16 18.70
CA GLU A 59 -16.64 -9.14 17.69
C GLU A 59 -17.15 -8.82 16.28
N GLU A 60 -18.41 -8.42 16.12
CA GLU A 60 -18.97 -8.06 14.81
C GLU A 60 -18.25 -6.84 14.22
N VAL A 61 -17.92 -5.87 15.07
CA VAL A 61 -17.17 -4.67 14.69
C VAL A 61 -15.75 -5.05 14.29
N LEU A 62 -15.05 -5.86 15.08
CA LEU A 62 -13.70 -6.33 14.77
C LEU A 62 -13.66 -7.08 13.43
N LYS A 63 -14.61 -7.98 13.16
CA LYS A 63 -14.73 -8.66 11.86
C LYS A 63 -14.93 -7.71 10.68
N LYS A 64 -15.70 -6.64 10.86
CA LYS A 64 -15.86 -5.60 9.83
C LYS A 64 -14.56 -4.84 9.59
N ILE A 65 -13.81 -4.55 10.65
CA ILE A 65 -12.50 -3.90 10.57
C ILE A 65 -11.52 -4.81 9.81
N ILE A 66 -11.39 -6.08 10.20
CA ILE A 66 -10.55 -7.07 9.51
C ILE A 66 -10.88 -7.12 8.02
N LYS A 67 -12.16 -7.27 7.69
CA LYS A 67 -12.60 -7.30 6.29
C LYS A 67 -12.25 -6.01 5.55
N ALA A 68 -12.46 -4.85 6.15
CA ALA A 68 -12.15 -3.58 5.51
C ALA A 68 -10.64 -3.46 5.23
N MET A 69 -9.82 -3.85 6.20
CA MET A 69 -8.36 -3.74 6.13
C MET A 69 -7.74 -4.69 5.11
N ASN A 70 -8.21 -5.94 5.04
CA ASN A 70 -7.75 -6.90 4.03
C ASN A 70 -8.15 -6.50 2.59
N ASN A 71 -9.11 -5.58 2.42
CA ASN A 71 -9.57 -5.12 1.10
C ASN A 71 -9.08 -3.70 0.72
N LEU A 72 -8.12 -3.15 1.47
CA LEU A 72 -7.55 -1.84 1.15
C LEU A 72 -6.76 -1.89 -0.17
N PRO A 73 -6.84 -0.85 -1.03
CA PRO A 73 -6.24 -0.87 -2.37
C PRO A 73 -4.71 -0.64 -2.38
N MET A 74 -4.10 -0.51 -1.21
CA MET A 74 -2.66 -0.38 -1.00
C MET A 74 -2.15 -1.47 -0.05
N LYS A 75 -0.88 -1.83 -0.17
CA LYS A 75 -0.24 -2.79 0.73
C LYS A 75 -0.12 -2.19 2.14
N ILE A 76 -0.74 -2.85 3.12
CA ILE A 76 -0.59 -2.52 4.53
C ILE A 76 0.54 -3.40 5.09
N GLU A 77 1.62 -2.79 5.56
CA GLU A 77 2.75 -3.52 6.14
C GLU A 77 2.42 -4.11 7.50
N CYS A 78 1.61 -3.42 8.31
CA CYS A 78 1.17 -3.94 9.60
C CYS A 78 -0.06 -3.21 10.17
N VAL A 79 -0.65 -3.87 11.18
CA VAL A 79 -1.64 -3.31 12.09
C VAL A 79 -1.01 -3.09 13.46
N ILE A 80 -1.26 -1.94 14.08
CA ILE A 80 -0.85 -1.64 15.46
C ILE A 80 -2.10 -1.50 16.31
N HIS A 81 -2.27 -2.37 17.30
CA HIS A 81 -3.34 -2.26 18.29
C HIS A 81 -2.84 -1.51 19.54
N ALA A 82 -3.25 -0.26 19.70
CA ALA A 82 -2.66 0.69 20.65
C ALA A 82 -3.14 0.57 22.11
N GLY A 83 -4.16 -0.23 22.40
CA GLY A 83 -4.60 -0.43 23.79
C GLY A 83 -6.00 -1.00 23.92
N ASP A 84 -6.37 -1.39 25.14
CA ASP A 84 -7.71 -1.80 25.56
C ASP A 84 -8.38 -2.81 24.60
N ILE A 85 -7.67 -3.93 24.43
CA ILE A 85 -8.05 -5.03 23.53
C ILE A 85 -9.30 -5.75 24.06
N THR A 86 -9.38 -6.00 25.37
CA THR A 86 -10.54 -6.61 26.04
C THR A 86 -10.93 -5.78 27.25
N GLN A 87 -12.23 -5.67 27.54
CA GLN A 87 -12.73 -4.85 28.66
C GLN A 87 -12.61 -5.56 30.02
N GLU A 88 -13.02 -6.83 30.10
CA GLU A 88 -12.99 -7.69 31.30
C GLU A 88 -12.82 -9.15 30.86
N LYS A 89 -12.32 -10.04 31.75
CA LYS A 89 -12.04 -11.48 31.50
C LYS A 89 -10.76 -11.82 30.71
N MET A 90 -9.70 -11.03 30.85
CA MET A 90 -8.36 -11.39 30.36
C MET A 90 -7.78 -12.69 30.97
N GLU A 91 -8.37 -13.18 32.06
CA GLU A 91 -8.02 -14.45 32.70
C GLU A 91 -8.82 -15.64 32.12
N ASP A 92 -9.88 -15.38 31.36
CA ASP A 92 -10.64 -16.41 30.69
C ASP A 92 -9.93 -16.83 29.40
N SER A 93 -9.27 -17.98 29.47
CA SER A 93 -8.53 -18.58 28.36
C SER A 93 -9.37 -18.74 27.07
N ALA A 94 -10.70 -18.91 27.17
CA ALA A 94 -11.55 -19.01 25.99
C ALA A 94 -11.71 -17.67 25.28
N VAL A 95 -11.86 -16.58 26.04
CA VAL A 95 -11.94 -15.22 25.50
C VAL A 95 -10.61 -14.84 24.86
N VAL A 96 -9.50 -15.06 25.55
CA VAL A 96 -8.17 -14.76 25.00
C VAL A 96 -7.91 -15.55 23.71
N ARG A 97 -8.20 -16.85 23.71
CA ARG A 97 -8.05 -17.67 22.51
C ARG A 97 -8.90 -17.14 21.36
N ARG A 98 -10.15 -16.75 21.62
CA ARG A 98 -11.03 -16.20 20.59
C ARG A 98 -10.50 -14.87 20.02
N VAL A 99 -9.96 -14.02 20.88
CA VAL A 99 -9.30 -12.78 20.46
C VAL A 99 -8.12 -13.08 19.53
N ILE A 100 -7.23 -13.99 19.94
CA ILE A 100 -6.08 -14.40 19.12
C ILE A 100 -6.52 -14.97 17.78
N GLU A 101 -7.55 -15.83 17.76
CA GLU A 101 -8.12 -16.39 16.52
C GLU A 101 -8.61 -15.29 15.58
N LEU A 102 -9.34 -14.30 16.08
CA LEU A 102 -9.84 -13.17 15.27
C LEU A 102 -8.71 -12.29 14.76
N PHE A 103 -7.73 -11.96 15.60
CA PHE A 103 -6.56 -11.19 15.14
C PHE A 103 -5.68 -11.98 14.17
N GLY A 104 -5.77 -13.32 14.16
CA GLY A 104 -5.14 -14.17 13.15
C GLY A 104 -5.80 -14.10 11.77
N GLU A 105 -6.97 -13.46 11.63
CA GLU A 105 -7.65 -13.28 10.33
C GLU A 105 -7.12 -12.07 9.53
N PHE A 106 -6.26 -11.24 10.13
CA PHE A 106 -5.55 -10.19 9.39
C PHE A 106 -4.52 -10.81 8.43
N GLU A 107 -4.52 -10.34 7.17
CA GLU A 107 -3.55 -10.82 6.16
C GLU A 107 -2.14 -10.25 6.37
N MET A 108 -2.01 -9.23 7.21
CA MET A 108 -0.78 -8.55 7.56
C MET A 108 -0.47 -8.73 9.06
N PRO A 109 0.81 -8.59 9.47
CA PRO A 109 1.20 -8.70 10.87
C PRO A 109 0.44 -7.72 11.78
N VAL A 110 0.04 -8.20 12.96
CA VAL A 110 -0.58 -7.39 14.02
C VAL A 110 0.40 -7.26 15.19
N TYR A 111 0.71 -6.02 15.55
CA TYR A 111 1.51 -5.67 16.72
C TYR A 111 0.61 -5.11 17.81
N PHE A 112 0.77 -5.61 19.03
CA PHE A 112 0.00 -5.13 20.18
C PHE A 112 0.86 -4.19 21.02
N VAL A 113 0.24 -3.13 21.54
CA VAL A 113 0.84 -2.22 22.53
C VAL A 113 0.09 -2.39 23.85
N CYS A 114 0.85 -2.53 24.94
CA CYS A 114 0.25 -2.72 26.26
C CYS A 114 -0.33 -1.41 26.79
N ALA A 115 -1.66 -1.32 26.87
CA ALA A 115 -2.37 -0.32 27.66
C ALA A 115 -2.74 -0.84 29.05
N ARG A 116 -3.19 0.07 29.94
CA ARG A 116 -3.40 -0.19 31.37
C ARG A 116 -4.38 -1.35 31.62
N GLN A 117 -5.50 -1.42 30.91
CA GLN A 117 -6.48 -2.50 31.08
C GLN A 117 -6.05 -3.82 30.41
N SER A 118 -5.02 -3.78 29.56
CA SER A 118 -4.55 -4.94 28.79
C SER A 118 -3.38 -5.69 29.43
N ARG A 119 -3.02 -5.40 30.68
CA ARG A 119 -1.85 -5.99 31.38
C ARG A 119 -1.87 -7.53 31.43
N TYR A 120 -3.04 -8.14 31.54
CA TYR A 120 -3.19 -9.59 31.66
C TYR A 120 -3.23 -10.31 30.31
N PHE A 121 -3.60 -9.63 29.23
CA PHE A 121 -3.52 -10.16 27.86
C PHE A 121 -2.12 -10.68 27.53
N TRP A 122 -1.11 -9.88 27.90
CA TRP A 122 0.29 -10.16 27.62
C TRP A 122 0.80 -11.41 28.32
N LYS A 123 0.25 -11.78 29.48
CA LYS A 123 0.59 -13.04 30.16
C LYS A 123 0.00 -14.28 29.48
N ALA A 124 -1.01 -14.11 28.64
CA ALA A 124 -1.71 -15.21 28.01
C ALA A 124 -1.25 -15.46 26.55
N ILE A 125 -0.46 -14.53 25.99
CA ILE A 125 0.11 -14.62 24.63
C ILE A 125 1.60 -15.01 24.66
N LEU A 126 2.29 -14.75 25.78
CA LEU A 126 3.66 -15.21 26.04
C LEU A 126 3.65 -16.55 26.77
#